data_AF-A0A6A9SDL3-F1
#
_entry.id   AF-A0A6A9SDL3-F1
#
_cell.length_a   1.000
_cell.length_b   1.000
_cell.length_c   1.000
_cell.angle_alpha   90.00
_cell.angle_beta   90.00
_cell.angle_gamma   90.00
#
_symmetry.space_group_name_H-M   'P 1'
#
loop_
_entity.id
_entity.type
_entity.pdbx_description
1 polymer ?
#
loop_
_entity_poly.entity_id
_entity_poly.type
_entity_poly.pdbx_seq_one_letter_code
_entity_poly.pdbx_strand_id
1 'polypeptide(L)'
;MKSNTTTEEKRTAVEQLNFGAKTAKRVGWESYEFTVVSPHQVEVTNASWGHEKADHSYIVGIEEGAGIPVPAECGCKADQHREDYDCKHKVALASVGGPVVLQAAVEYATPAEDTGETTTQTLEDKLRADGGAITEETVEESPAFYAENPGKCDCDSLGDNFPCWPCVRAERKELPE
;
A
#
# COMPACT_ATOMS: atom_id res chain seq x y z
N MET A 1 8.90 31.14 -32.80
CA MET A 1 9.63 30.13 -31.99
C MET A 1 8.61 29.50 -31.07
N LYS A 2 8.41 28.18 -31.15
CA LYS A 2 7.56 27.45 -30.20
C LYS A 2 8.37 27.32 -28.91
N SER A 3 7.96 28.02 -27.87
CA SER A 3 8.50 27.85 -26.52
C SER A 3 8.26 26.40 -26.10
N ASN A 4 9.33 25.69 -25.78
CA ASN A 4 9.28 24.32 -25.31
C ASN A 4 8.92 24.36 -23.83
N THR A 5 7.62 24.44 -23.52
CA THR A 5 7.06 24.47 -22.15
C THR A 5 7.20 23.13 -21.40
N THR A 6 7.75 22.09 -22.04
CA THR A 6 7.86 20.73 -21.50
C THR A 6 8.90 20.54 -20.38
N THR A 7 9.67 21.58 -20.03
CA THR A 7 10.71 21.49 -18.98
C THR A 7 10.19 21.90 -17.60
N GLU A 8 9.10 22.65 -17.51
CA GLU A 8 8.47 22.98 -16.21
C GLU A 8 7.61 21.82 -15.68
N GLU A 9 7.07 20.97 -16.56
CA GLU A 9 6.15 19.88 -16.22
C GLU A 9 6.82 18.60 -15.68
N LYS A 10 8.14 18.57 -15.48
CA LYS A 10 8.89 17.35 -15.11
C LYS A 10 9.87 17.49 -13.96
N ARG A 11 9.80 18.57 -13.17
CA ARG A 11 10.62 18.62 -11.95
C ARG A 11 10.09 17.59 -10.96
N THR A 12 10.88 16.57 -10.68
CA THR A 12 10.51 15.53 -9.71
C THR A 12 10.95 15.97 -8.31
N ALA A 13 10.27 15.51 -7.26
CA ALA A 13 10.66 15.81 -5.88
C ALA A 13 12.14 15.46 -5.58
N VAL A 14 12.67 14.44 -6.26
CA VAL A 14 14.07 14.01 -6.13
C VAL A 14 15.05 15.10 -6.56
N GLU A 15 14.74 15.89 -7.59
CA GLU A 15 15.63 16.94 -8.11
C GLU A 15 15.75 18.14 -7.15
N GLN A 16 14.85 18.23 -6.16
CA GLN A 16 14.87 19.29 -5.14
C GLN A 16 15.66 18.89 -3.89
N LEU A 17 16.11 17.64 -3.80
CA LEU A 17 16.89 17.14 -2.66
C LEU A 17 18.39 17.21 -2.94
N ASN A 18 19.17 17.66 -1.96
CA ASN A 18 20.63 17.64 -1.99
C ASN A 18 21.19 16.37 -1.35
N PHE A 19 21.51 15.38 -2.17
CA PHE A 19 22.14 14.14 -1.71
C PHE A 19 23.22 13.66 -2.69
N GLY A 20 24.12 12.84 -2.17
CA GLY A 20 25.27 12.30 -2.89
C GLY A 20 25.07 10.84 -3.30
N ALA A 21 25.97 10.36 -4.17
CA ALA A 21 25.90 9.02 -4.75
C ALA A 21 25.86 7.87 -3.72
N LYS A 22 26.47 8.04 -2.53
CA LYS A 22 26.40 7.04 -1.46
C LYS A 22 24.97 6.87 -0.95
N THR A 23 24.25 7.97 -0.72
CA THR A 23 22.86 7.95 -0.26
C THR A 23 21.95 7.39 -1.33
N ALA A 24 22.12 7.82 -2.59
CA ALA A 24 21.39 7.26 -3.73
C ALA A 24 21.52 5.73 -3.82
N LYS A 25 22.76 5.21 -3.73
CA LYS A 25 23.01 3.76 -3.75
C LYS A 25 22.37 3.02 -2.58
N ARG A 26 22.44 3.58 -1.37
CA ARG A 26 21.83 2.96 -0.19
C ARG A 26 20.31 2.91 -0.30
N VAL A 27 19.69 3.97 -0.78
CA VAL A 27 18.24 3.97 -1.04
C VAL A 27 17.87 2.90 -2.06
N GLY A 28 18.67 2.71 -3.11
CA GLY A 28 18.43 1.67 -4.11
C GLY A 28 18.66 0.21 -3.65
N TRP A 29 19.33 -0.02 -2.51
CA TRP A 29 19.59 -1.37 -1.98
C TRP A 29 18.72 -1.71 -0.77
N GLU A 30 18.16 -0.71 -0.11
CA GLU A 30 17.31 -0.88 1.06
C GLU A 30 15.82 -0.95 0.65
N SER A 31 15.02 -1.62 1.46
CA SER A 31 13.57 -1.72 1.30
C SER A 31 12.89 -0.73 2.24
N TYR A 32 11.78 -0.15 1.80
CA TYR A 32 11.07 0.88 2.54
C TYR A 32 9.57 0.58 2.57
N GLU A 33 8.95 0.90 3.70
CA GLU A 33 7.51 0.96 3.90
C GLU A 33 7.11 2.42 4.14
N PHE A 34 5.99 2.83 3.56
CA PHE A 34 5.47 4.19 3.64
C PHE A 34 4.04 4.18 4.17
N THR A 35 3.80 4.93 5.25
CA THR A 35 2.46 5.10 5.83
C THR A 35 2.13 6.58 5.90
N VAL A 36 1.05 7.02 5.26
CA VAL A 36 0.55 8.39 5.44
C VAL A 36 -0.15 8.47 6.79
N VAL A 37 0.41 9.25 7.73
CA VAL A 37 -0.04 9.26 9.13
C VAL A 37 -0.82 10.52 9.50
N SER A 38 -0.58 11.63 8.80
CA SER A 38 -1.30 12.88 8.98
C SER A 38 -1.18 13.75 7.72
N PRO A 39 -1.91 14.88 7.64
CA PRO A 39 -1.71 15.86 6.58
C PRO A 39 -0.23 16.22 6.49
N HIS A 40 0.32 16.13 5.27
CA HIS A 40 1.71 16.44 4.98
C HIS A 40 2.76 15.64 5.78
N GLN A 41 2.39 14.48 6.36
CA GLN A 41 3.35 13.63 7.08
C GLN A 41 3.28 12.18 6.63
N VAL A 42 4.45 11.62 6.35
CA VAL A 42 4.62 10.21 6.01
C VAL A 42 5.59 9.58 6.99
N GLU A 43 5.15 8.49 7.61
CA GLU A 43 6.04 7.59 8.32
C GLU A 43 6.82 6.75 7.30
N VAL A 44 8.14 6.90 7.33
CA VAL A 44 9.08 6.19 6.46
C VAL A 44 9.82 5.16 7.30
N THR A 45 9.53 3.88 7.05
CA THR A 45 10.16 2.75 7.74
C THR A 45 11.16 2.06 6.84
N ASN A 46 12.38 1.84 7.34
CA ASN A 46 13.36 1.02 6.63
C ASN A 46 13.13 -0.48 6.89
N ALA A 47 12.47 -1.15 5.96
CA ALA A 47 12.12 -2.56 6.08
C ALA A 47 13.32 -3.51 5.97
N SER A 48 14.50 -3.06 5.52
CA SER A 48 15.71 -3.90 5.49
C SER A 48 16.20 -4.32 6.88
N TRP A 49 15.76 -3.66 7.95
CA TRP A 49 16.04 -4.06 9.33
C TRP A 49 15.16 -5.21 9.83
N GLY A 50 14.22 -5.70 9.00
CA GLY A 50 13.39 -6.85 9.33
C GLY A 50 12.59 -6.64 10.62
N HIS A 51 12.79 -7.49 11.62
CA HIS A 51 12.08 -7.39 12.90
C HIS A 51 12.43 -6.12 13.70
N GLU A 52 13.58 -5.49 13.45
CA GLU A 52 14.01 -4.24 14.10
C GLU A 52 13.55 -2.99 13.33
N LYS A 53 12.74 -3.15 12.27
CA LYS A 53 12.32 -2.01 11.43
C LYS A 53 11.61 -0.90 12.19
N ALA A 54 10.96 -1.21 13.32
CA ALA A 54 10.29 -0.23 14.17
C ALA A 54 11.25 0.85 14.70
N ASP A 55 12.50 0.48 15.01
CA ASP A 55 13.54 1.43 15.46
C ASP A 55 14.13 2.27 14.31
N HIS A 56 13.73 1.93 13.08
CA HIS A 56 14.12 2.57 11.83
C HIS A 56 12.92 3.18 11.09
N SER A 57 11.93 3.62 11.86
CA SER A 57 10.78 4.41 11.42
C SER A 57 10.96 5.88 11.80
N TYR A 58 10.74 6.78 10.84
CA TYR A 58 10.80 8.22 11.07
C TYR A 58 9.69 8.96 10.33
N ILE A 59 9.11 9.96 10.98
CA ILE A 59 8.18 10.87 10.33
C ILE A 59 8.94 11.84 9.43
N VAL A 60 8.49 11.96 8.19
CA VAL A 60 8.97 12.90 7.18
C VAL A 60 7.85 13.88 6.86
N GLY A 61 8.13 15.16 7.08
CA GLY A 61 7.25 16.26 6.72
C GLY A 61 7.40 16.63 5.25
N ILE A 62 6.28 16.98 4.60
CA ILE A 62 6.21 17.33 3.18
C ILE A 62 5.76 18.78 3.05
N GLU A 63 6.49 19.55 2.25
CA GLU A 63 6.06 20.90 1.87
C GLU A 63 5.64 20.92 0.40
N GLU A 64 4.56 21.64 0.12
CA GLU A 64 4.18 21.97 -1.25
C GLU A 64 4.88 23.26 -1.67
N GLY A 65 5.99 23.10 -2.40
CA GLY A 65 6.70 24.21 -3.02
C GLY A 65 5.99 24.74 -4.26
N ALA A 66 6.68 24.83 -5.39
CA ALA A 66 6.16 25.27 -6.68
C ALA A 66 5.13 24.28 -7.32
N GLY A 67 4.11 23.87 -6.57
CA GLY A 67 3.11 22.87 -6.97
C GLY A 67 3.62 21.43 -6.96
N ILE A 68 4.77 21.18 -6.36
CA ILE A 68 5.38 19.85 -6.25
C ILE A 68 5.57 19.56 -4.75
N PRO A 69 4.96 18.48 -4.22
CA PRO A 69 5.24 18.05 -2.85
C PRO A 69 6.65 17.52 -2.74
N VAL A 70 7.41 18.03 -1.77
CA VAL A 70 8.81 17.67 -1.52
C VAL A 70 9.02 17.37 -0.05
N PRO A 71 9.77 16.30 0.29
CA PRO A 71 10.19 16.05 1.66
C PRO A 71 11.04 17.21 2.21
N ALA A 72 10.56 17.91 3.23
CA ALA A 72 11.20 19.12 3.76
C ALA A 72 11.98 18.85 5.06
N GLU A 73 11.44 18.00 5.94
CA GLU A 73 12.05 17.66 7.24
C GLU A 73 11.90 16.18 7.56
N CYS A 74 12.81 15.64 8.36
CA CYS A 74 12.74 14.25 8.83
C CYS A 74 13.16 14.14 10.29
N GLY A 75 12.42 13.37 11.09
CA GLY A 75 12.73 13.13 12.51
C GLY A 75 14.01 12.31 12.78
N CYS A 76 14.79 11.95 11.77
CA CYS A 76 15.99 11.14 11.94
C CYS A 76 17.23 11.96 12.33
N LYS A 77 18.20 11.33 13.00
CA LYS A 77 19.47 11.96 13.41
C LYS A 77 20.27 12.56 12.25
N ALA A 78 20.14 12.02 11.04
CA ALA A 78 20.88 12.53 9.89
C ALA A 78 20.38 13.92 9.47
N ASP A 79 19.07 14.15 9.53
CA ASP A 79 18.44 15.44 9.23
C ASP A 79 18.73 16.46 10.34
N GLN A 80 18.63 16.03 11.60
CA GLN A 80 18.89 16.88 12.78
C GLN A 80 20.32 17.44 12.85
N HIS A 81 21.29 16.75 12.24
CA HIS A 81 22.70 17.12 12.33
C HIS A 81 23.31 17.57 10.99
N ARG A 82 22.53 17.57 9.90
CA ARG A 82 22.99 17.96 8.56
C ARG A 82 21.91 18.78 7.87
N GLU A 83 22.07 20.09 7.92
CA GLU A 83 21.14 21.04 7.30
C GLU A 83 21.33 21.15 5.78
N ASP A 84 22.54 20.85 5.29
CA ASP A 84 22.92 20.99 3.89
C ASP A 84 22.75 19.70 3.09
N TYR A 85 22.32 18.60 3.69
CA TYR A 85 22.30 17.28 3.05
C TYR A 85 21.09 16.44 3.45
N ASP A 86 20.29 16.06 2.45
CA ASP A 86 19.07 15.31 2.69
C ASP A 86 19.32 13.88 3.11
N CYS A 87 18.65 13.49 4.20
CA CYS A 87 18.77 12.16 4.75
C CYS A 87 18.18 11.09 3.82
N LYS A 88 18.59 9.83 4.05
CA LYS A 88 18.11 8.70 3.23
C LYS A 88 16.58 8.55 3.21
N HIS A 89 15.88 8.99 4.26
CA HIS A 89 14.42 8.85 4.36
C HIS A 89 13.70 9.82 3.43
N LYS A 90 14.15 11.09 3.36
CA LYS A 90 13.66 12.07 2.37
C LYS A 90 13.90 11.57 0.95
N VAL A 91 15.12 11.10 0.67
CA VAL A 91 15.48 10.58 -0.65
C VAL A 91 14.65 9.32 -1.00
N ALA A 92 14.46 8.40 -0.06
CA ALA A 92 13.63 7.21 -0.25
C ALA A 92 12.17 7.56 -0.48
N LEU A 93 11.61 8.51 0.27
CA LEU A 93 10.24 8.98 0.07
C LEU A 93 10.07 9.59 -1.34
N ALA A 94 10.99 10.46 -1.75
CA ALA A 94 10.92 11.09 -3.07
C ALA A 94 11.15 10.13 -4.24
N SER A 95 12.04 9.14 -4.09
CA SER A 95 12.46 8.25 -5.20
C SER A 95 11.73 6.91 -5.25
N VAL A 96 11.45 6.29 -4.10
CA VAL A 96 10.79 4.98 -4.00
C VAL A 96 9.29 5.16 -3.73
N GLY A 97 8.92 6.04 -2.80
CA GLY A 97 7.51 6.40 -2.57
C GLY A 97 6.92 7.20 -3.74
N GLY A 98 7.75 8.08 -4.32
CA GLY A 98 7.44 8.80 -5.54
C GLY A 98 6.24 9.74 -5.41
N PRO A 99 5.71 10.21 -6.55
CA PRO A 99 4.58 11.15 -6.57
C PRO A 99 3.32 10.62 -5.89
N VAL A 100 3.08 9.30 -5.92
CA VAL A 100 1.86 8.69 -5.37
C VAL A 100 1.79 8.89 -3.86
N VAL A 101 2.84 8.52 -3.13
CA VAL A 101 2.86 8.66 -1.66
C VAL A 101 2.88 10.13 -1.25
N LEU A 102 3.64 10.96 -1.98
CA LEU A 102 3.72 12.39 -1.72
C LEU A 102 2.36 13.09 -1.88
N GLN A 103 1.65 12.82 -2.98
CA GLN A 103 0.32 13.39 -3.21
C GLN A 103 -0.71 12.85 -2.24
N ALA A 104 -0.67 11.55 -1.90
CA ALA A 104 -1.56 10.98 -0.89
C ALA A 104 -1.43 11.66 0.48
N ALA A 105 -0.23 12.13 0.83
CA ALA A 105 0.01 12.87 2.07
C ALA A 105 -0.50 14.31 2.03
N VAL A 106 -0.43 14.98 0.86
CA VAL A 106 -1.03 16.29 0.65
C VAL A 106 -2.55 16.21 0.69
N GLU A 107 -3.12 15.25 -0.03
CA GLU A 107 -4.57 15.05 -0.14
C GLU A 107 -5.19 14.41 1.11
N TYR A 108 -4.36 14.05 2.10
CA TYR A 108 -4.83 13.46 3.34
C TYR A 108 -5.83 14.41 4.01
N ALA A 109 -7.06 13.91 4.21
CA ALA A 109 -8.13 14.70 4.78
C ALA A 109 -7.71 15.26 6.15
N THR A 110 -7.62 16.58 6.25
CA THR A 110 -7.69 17.24 7.54
C THR A 110 -9.11 17.01 8.04
N PRO A 111 -9.33 16.41 9.22
CA PRO A 111 -10.65 16.46 9.81
C PRO A 111 -10.96 17.94 9.97
N ALA A 112 -11.94 18.43 9.20
CA ALA A 112 -12.45 19.77 9.41
C ALA A 112 -12.84 19.84 10.89
N GLU A 113 -12.33 20.84 11.61
CA GLU A 113 -12.87 21.14 12.94
C GLU A 113 -14.34 21.48 12.73
N ASP A 114 -15.18 20.49 13.02
CA ASP A 114 -16.62 20.56 12.89
C ASP A 114 -17.12 21.53 13.97
N THR A 115 -17.11 22.82 13.64
CA THR A 115 -17.81 23.85 14.42
C THR A 115 -19.32 23.84 14.14
N GLY A 116 -19.85 22.79 13.50
CA GLY A 116 -21.27 22.62 13.20
C GLY A 116 -21.85 21.32 13.76
N GLU A 117 -22.36 21.39 14.99
CA GLU A 117 -23.40 20.50 15.55
C GLU A 117 -23.46 19.08 14.95
N THR A 118 -22.53 18.22 15.40
CA THR A 118 -22.48 16.81 15.02
C THR A 118 -23.77 16.11 15.42
N THR A 119 -24.64 15.84 14.44
CA THR A 119 -25.70 14.85 14.61
C THR A 119 -25.00 13.50 14.74
N THR A 120 -24.99 12.94 15.94
CA THR A 120 -24.38 11.64 16.25
C THR A 120 -25.06 10.54 15.45
N GLN A 121 -24.55 10.25 14.25
CA GLN A 121 -24.85 9.02 13.53
C GLN A 121 -24.07 7.90 14.22
N THR A 122 -24.79 6.95 14.83
CA THR A 122 -24.19 5.81 15.54
C THR A 122 -23.44 4.91 14.55
N LEU A 123 -22.48 4.12 15.03
CA LEU A 123 -21.73 3.16 14.19
C LEU A 123 -22.65 2.20 13.41
N GLU A 124 -23.87 2.01 13.91
CA GLU A 124 -24.93 1.20 13.32
C GLU A 124 -25.45 1.79 12.01
N ASP A 125 -25.49 3.13 11.88
CA ASP A 125 -25.97 3.82 10.66
C ASP A 125 -24.99 3.68 9.48
N LYS A 126 -23.70 3.46 9.75
CA LYS A 126 -22.64 3.38 8.73
C LYS A 126 -22.36 1.96 8.24
N LEU A 127 -22.82 0.93 8.96
CA LEU A 127 -22.60 -0.47 8.59
C LEU A 127 -23.77 -0.96 7.74
N ARG A 128 -23.78 -0.60 6.45
CA ARG A 128 -24.59 -1.31 5.46
C ARG A 128 -23.71 -2.30 4.72
N ALA A 129 -23.87 -3.58 5.03
CA ALA A 129 -23.43 -4.64 4.13
C ALA A 129 -24.25 -4.52 2.84
N ASP A 130 -23.59 -4.57 1.70
CA ASP A 130 -24.18 -4.63 0.35
C ASP A 130 -24.81 -6.00 0.06
N GLY A 131 -25.31 -6.68 1.11
CA GLY A 131 -25.78 -8.05 1.11
C GLY A 131 -26.55 -8.34 -0.17
N GLY A 132 -25.91 -9.15 -1.03
CA GLY A 132 -26.34 -9.38 -2.40
C GLY A 132 -27.83 -9.70 -2.46
N ALA A 133 -28.54 -8.98 -3.34
CA ALA A 133 -29.96 -9.20 -3.56
C ALA A 133 -30.17 -10.62 -4.12
N ILE A 134 -30.82 -11.48 -3.34
CA ILE A 134 -31.45 -12.68 -3.90
C ILE A 134 -32.67 -12.21 -4.71
N THR A 135 -32.53 -12.16 -6.03
CA THR A 135 -33.70 -12.10 -6.90
C THR A 135 -34.47 -13.40 -6.71
N GLU A 136 -35.77 -13.31 -6.42
CA GLU A 136 -36.69 -14.44 -6.41
C GLU A 136 -36.85 -14.97 -7.84
N GLU A 137 -35.83 -15.67 -8.32
CA GLU A 137 -35.90 -16.51 -9.50
C GLU A 137 -35.89 -17.95 -8.99
N THR A 138 -37.06 -18.58 -9.11
CA THR A 138 -37.33 -20.03 -9.12
C THR A 138 -36.37 -20.90 -8.31
N VAL A 139 -36.85 -21.43 -7.19
CA VAL A 139 -36.20 -22.56 -6.48
C VAL A 139 -36.21 -23.79 -7.39
N GLU A 140 -35.30 -23.83 -8.35
CA GLU A 140 -34.67 -25.07 -8.76
C GLU A 140 -33.77 -25.43 -7.58
N GLU A 141 -34.10 -26.50 -6.86
CA GLU A 141 -33.28 -27.04 -5.78
C GLU A 141 -31.83 -27.18 -6.27
N SER A 142 -31.04 -26.16 -6.00
CA SER A 142 -29.60 -26.17 -6.19
C SER A 142 -29.11 -27.17 -5.15
N PRO A 143 -28.46 -28.29 -5.54
CA PRO A 143 -27.96 -29.22 -4.55
C PRO A 143 -27.04 -28.44 -3.63
N ALA A 144 -27.20 -28.63 -2.32
CA ALA A 144 -26.41 -27.94 -1.32
C ALA A 144 -24.94 -27.96 -1.74
N PHE A 145 -24.29 -26.79 -1.75
CA PHE A 145 -22.86 -26.64 -2.11
C PHE A 145 -21.90 -27.48 -1.24
N TYR A 146 -22.43 -28.16 -0.21
CA TYR A 146 -21.76 -29.11 0.67
C TYR A 146 -22.49 -30.45 0.78
N ALA A 147 -23.30 -30.83 -0.21
CA ALA A 147 -23.66 -32.23 -0.36
C ALA A 147 -22.39 -32.97 -0.76
N GLU A 148 -21.62 -33.41 0.23
CA GLU A 148 -20.58 -34.41 0.03
C GLU A 148 -21.27 -35.55 -0.70
N ASN A 149 -20.95 -35.71 -1.98
CA ASN A 149 -21.31 -36.89 -2.73
C ASN A 149 -20.22 -37.90 -2.42
N PRO A 150 -20.39 -38.80 -1.42
CA PRO A 150 -19.32 -39.66 -0.93
C PRO A 150 -18.79 -40.65 -1.98
N GLY A 151 -19.38 -40.67 -3.19
CA GLY A 151 -19.05 -41.61 -4.25
C GLY A 151 -18.25 -41.06 -5.43
N LYS A 152 -18.05 -39.75 -5.59
CA LYS A 152 -17.42 -39.21 -6.82
C LYS A 152 -16.35 -38.17 -6.52
N CYS A 153 -15.10 -38.46 -6.86
CA CYS A 153 -13.99 -37.52 -6.73
C CYS A 153 -14.12 -36.42 -7.80
N ASP A 154 -14.03 -35.15 -7.40
CA ASP A 154 -14.13 -33.99 -8.29
C ASP A 154 -12.86 -33.77 -9.16
N CYS A 155 -11.99 -34.78 -9.23
CA CYS A 155 -10.79 -34.78 -10.07
C CYS A 155 -11.00 -35.51 -11.40
N ASP A 156 -12.21 -35.93 -11.72
CA ASP A 156 -12.51 -36.56 -13.02
C ASP A 156 -12.30 -35.59 -14.21
N SER A 157 -12.25 -34.28 -13.95
CA SER A 157 -11.91 -33.23 -14.93
C SER A 157 -10.40 -32.99 -15.07
N LEU A 158 -9.60 -33.48 -14.12
CA LEU A 158 -8.14 -33.49 -14.22
C LEU A 158 -7.77 -34.72 -15.06
N GLY A 159 -6.87 -34.55 -16.04
CA GLY A 159 -6.48 -35.64 -16.93
C GLY A 159 -6.13 -36.91 -16.15
N ASP A 160 -6.38 -38.08 -16.76
CA ASP A 160 -6.51 -39.42 -16.13
C ASP A 160 -5.39 -39.83 -15.15
N ASN A 161 -4.26 -39.11 -15.13
CA ASN A 161 -3.09 -39.40 -14.32
C ASN A 161 -2.86 -38.45 -13.12
N PHE A 162 -3.69 -37.43 -12.87
CA PHE A 162 -3.43 -36.48 -11.77
C PHE A 162 -4.56 -36.42 -10.72
N PRO A 163 -4.46 -37.17 -9.61
CA PRO A 163 -5.48 -37.13 -8.57
C PRO A 163 -5.42 -35.80 -7.79
N CYS A 164 -6.58 -35.29 -7.37
CA CYS A 164 -6.61 -34.14 -6.47
C CYS A 164 -6.14 -34.51 -5.05
N TRP A 165 -5.54 -33.55 -4.35
CA TRP A 165 -5.03 -33.71 -2.99
C TRP A 165 -6.06 -34.27 -1.98
N PRO A 166 -7.35 -33.86 -2.00
CA PRO A 166 -8.36 -34.46 -1.14
C PRO A 166 -8.55 -35.97 -1.32
N CYS A 167 -8.36 -36.50 -2.54
CA CYS A 167 -8.53 -37.94 -2.82
C CYS A 167 -7.30 -38.76 -2.43
N VAL A 168 -6.09 -38.20 -2.54
CA VAL A 168 -4.86 -38.83 -2.01
C VAL A 168 -4.92 -38.91 -0.49
N ARG A 169 -5.27 -37.80 0.18
CA ARG A 169 -5.39 -37.74 1.64
C ARG A 169 -6.44 -38.70 2.20
N ALA A 170 -7.50 -38.95 1.44
CA ALA A 170 -8.58 -39.87 1.83
C ALA A 170 -8.37 -41.31 1.32
N GLU A 171 -7.18 -41.63 0.81
CA GLU A 171 -6.79 -42.96 0.31
C GLU A 171 -7.72 -43.51 -0.80
N ARG A 172 -8.36 -42.61 -1.57
CA ARG A 172 -9.26 -42.98 -2.67
C ARG A 172 -8.56 -43.11 -4.02
N LYS A 173 -7.39 -42.46 -4.19
CA LYS A 173 -6.52 -42.53 -5.39
C LYS A 173 -5.05 -42.42 -4.97
N GLU A 174 -4.17 -43.13 -5.67
CA GLU A 174 -2.71 -43.08 -5.46
C GLU A 174 -2.06 -42.07 -6.41
N LEU A 175 -0.93 -41.48 -5.99
CA LEU A 175 -0.12 -40.63 -6.86
C LEU A 175 0.62 -41.50 -7.89
N PRO A 176 0.69 -41.08 -9.17
CA PRO A 176 1.54 -41.76 -10.14
C PRO A 176 3.02 -41.64 -9.74
N GLU A 177 3.84 -42.64 -10.10
CA GLU A 177 5.32 -42.61 -9.96
C GLU A 177 5.99 -41.57 -10.86
#